data_AF-A0A177NCD5-F1
#
_entry.id   AF-A0A177NCD5-F1
#
_cell.length_a   1.000
_cell.length_b   1.000
_cell.length_c   1.000
_cell.angle_alpha   90.00
_cell.angle_beta   90.00
_cell.angle_gamma   90.00
#
_symmetry.space_group_name_H-M   'P 1'
#
loop_
_entity.id
_entity.type
_entity.pdbx_description
1 polymer ?
#
loop_
_entity_poly.entity_id
_entity_poly.type
_entity_poly.pdbx_seq_one_letter_code
_entity_poly.pdbx_strand_id
1 'polypeptide(L)'
;MSSGPYTHDHFSKILIRGQAAIALLLLLLLPAANFFYPTAYSLKAGLHGVCAILAVVAGTYLTHRALPLVRGLPVDQTSLRYWLLTATLLNLAGAISGNWIYMRYRGQHGPRDWILQQVPAFHNVLMEFKEFVSLFPFPLMLSATFLLYYYGLPNALRRDVARFVGVTILVSWSFLLLGFAAGLILAKLRFV
;
A
#
# COMPACT_ATOMS: atom_id res chain seq x y z
N MET A 1 19.71 3.23 -30.04
CA MET A 1 20.59 3.39 -28.85
C MET A 1 20.01 2.54 -27.73
N SER A 2 20.67 1.45 -27.37
CA SER A 2 20.30 0.61 -26.22
C SER A 2 20.66 1.39 -24.95
N SER A 3 19.69 1.98 -24.27
CA SER A 3 19.91 2.45 -22.90
C SER A 3 20.25 1.22 -22.07
N GLY A 4 21.51 1.14 -21.62
CA GLY A 4 22.04 0.02 -20.87
C GLY A 4 21.20 -0.34 -19.64
N PRO A 5 21.48 -1.49 -19.01
CA PRO A 5 20.72 -1.95 -17.85
C PRO A 5 20.67 -0.84 -16.80
N TYR A 6 19.46 -0.49 -16.36
CA TYR A 6 19.25 0.48 -15.28
C TYR A 6 19.91 -0.07 -14.01
N THR A 7 21.15 0.32 -13.78
CA THR A 7 21.89 0.03 -12.56
C THR A 7 21.37 0.95 -11.48
N HIS A 8 20.65 0.41 -10.50
CA HIS A 8 20.34 1.16 -9.29
C HIS A 8 21.64 1.77 -8.75
N ASP A 9 21.70 3.10 -8.72
CA ASP A 9 22.82 3.81 -8.12
C ASP A 9 22.94 3.43 -6.64
N HIS A 10 24.12 3.63 -6.07
CA HIS A 10 24.40 3.26 -4.69
C HIS A 10 23.37 3.87 -3.71
N PHE A 11 22.91 5.08 -4.02
CA PHE A 11 21.90 5.80 -3.26
C PHE A 11 20.53 5.10 -3.29
N SER A 12 20.03 4.69 -4.45
CA SER A 12 18.78 3.95 -4.62
C SER A 12 18.79 2.64 -3.82
N LYS A 13 19.94 1.94 -3.80
CA LYS A 13 20.10 0.71 -3.01
C LYS A 13 20.02 0.98 -1.51
N ILE A 14 20.64 2.06 -1.04
CA ILE A 14 20.56 2.48 0.37
C ILE A 14 19.12 2.83 0.74
N LEU A 15 18.43 3.61 -0.10
CA LEU A 15 17.04 4.02 0.12
C LEU A 15 16.10 2.82 0.27
N ILE A 16 16.18 1.87 -0.66
CA ILE A 16 15.37 0.64 -0.63
C ILE A 16 15.67 -0.17 0.65
N ARG A 17 16.94 -0.34 1.01
CA ARG A 17 17.34 -1.06 2.23
C ARG A 17 16.86 -0.36 3.49
N GLY A 18 16.98 0.97 3.56
CA GLY A 18 16.52 1.77 4.68
C GLY A 18 15.01 1.67 4.87
N GLN A 19 14.24 1.79 3.80
CA GLN A 19 12.78 1.61 3.83
C GLN A 19 12.39 0.20 4.29
N ALA A 20 13.07 -0.84 3.79
CA ALA A 20 12.84 -2.22 4.21
C ALA A 20 13.18 -2.45 5.69
N ALA A 21 14.28 -1.87 6.19
CA ALA A 21 14.68 -1.98 7.59
C ALA A 21 13.69 -1.28 8.53
N ILE A 22 13.21 -0.09 8.16
CA ILE A 22 12.18 0.63 8.93
C ILE A 22 10.88 -0.18 8.94
N ALA A 23 10.45 -0.71 7.80
CA ALA A 23 9.25 -1.56 7.71
C ALA A 23 9.37 -2.81 8.59
N LEU A 24 10.53 -3.48 8.59
CA LEU A 24 10.80 -4.64 9.43
C LEU A 24 10.78 -4.27 10.92
N LEU A 25 11.41 -3.15 11.30
CA LEU A 25 11.40 -2.66 12.68
C LEU A 25 9.98 -2.41 13.17
N LEU A 26 9.17 -1.71 12.37
CA LEU A 26 7.76 -1.45 12.68
C LEU A 26 6.95 -2.75 12.81
N LEU A 27 7.24 -3.76 11.98
CA LEU A 27 6.61 -5.07 12.05
C LEU A 27 6.97 -5.81 13.35
N LEU A 28 8.24 -5.80 13.75
CA LEU A 28 8.74 -6.44 14.96
C LEU A 28 8.24 -5.75 16.26
N LEU A 29 7.86 -4.48 16.18
CA LEU A 29 7.25 -3.77 17.31
C LEU A 29 5.81 -4.25 17.59
N LEU A 30 5.12 -4.88 16.64
CA LEU A 30 3.75 -5.39 16.84
C LEU A 30 3.65 -6.50 17.90
N PRO A 31 4.46 -7.58 17.87
CA PRO A 31 4.43 -8.59 18.94
C PRO A 31 4.89 -8.03 20.30
N ALA A 32 5.85 -7.09 20.31
CA ALA A 32 6.25 -6.41 21.55
C ALA A 32 5.09 -5.60 22.15
N ALA A 33 4.36 -4.83 21.34
CA ALA A 33 3.18 -4.10 21.79
C ALA A 33 2.08 -5.04 22.30
N ASN A 34 1.83 -6.16 21.61
CA ASN A 34 0.83 -7.15 22.03
C ASN A 34 1.20 -7.87 23.35
N PHE A 35 2.49 -8.01 23.66
CA PHE A 35 2.93 -8.57 24.94
C PHE A 35 2.56 -7.66 26.13
N PHE A 36 2.73 -6.35 25.99
CA PHE A 36 2.38 -5.38 27.04
C PHE A 36 0.89 -5.04 27.07
N TYR A 37 0.19 -5.16 25.93
CA TYR A 37 -1.23 -4.82 25.76
C TYR A 37 -1.98 -5.93 25.00
N PRO A 38 -2.32 -7.04 25.67
CA PRO A 38 -2.96 -8.16 25.00
C PRO A 38 -4.40 -7.83 24.60
N THR A 39 -4.75 -8.12 23.34
CA THR A 39 -6.11 -7.96 22.81
C THR A 39 -6.55 -9.20 22.05
N ALA A 40 -7.82 -9.62 22.23
CA ALA A 40 -8.42 -10.73 21.47
C ALA A 40 -8.51 -10.44 19.96
N TYR A 41 -8.26 -9.20 19.55
CA TYR A 41 -8.26 -8.75 18.16
C TYR A 41 -6.86 -8.68 17.53
N SER A 42 -5.81 -9.08 18.27
CA SER A 42 -4.41 -8.89 17.90
C SER A 42 -4.02 -9.59 16.60
N LEU A 43 -4.53 -10.80 16.34
CA LEU A 43 -4.22 -11.52 15.10
C LEU A 43 -4.83 -10.84 13.88
N LYS A 44 -6.10 -10.42 13.95
CA LYS A 44 -6.79 -9.76 12.83
C LYS A 44 -6.15 -8.40 12.52
N ALA A 45 -5.85 -7.63 13.57
CA ALA A 45 -5.16 -6.34 13.45
C ALA A 45 -3.72 -6.51 12.96
N GLY A 46 -3.00 -7.51 13.48
CA GLY A 46 -1.64 -7.84 13.07
C GLY A 46 -1.56 -8.24 11.60
N LEU A 47 -2.44 -9.15 11.14
CA LEU A 47 -2.52 -9.55 9.74
C LEU A 47 -2.80 -8.35 8.82
N HIS A 48 -3.74 -7.48 9.20
CA HIS A 48 -3.99 -6.25 8.44
C HIS A 48 -2.75 -5.34 8.40
N GLY A 49 -2.11 -5.11 9.55
CA GLY A 49 -0.89 -4.32 9.65
C GLY A 49 0.23 -4.85 8.76
N VAL A 50 0.48 -6.16 8.78
CA VAL A 50 1.47 -6.82 7.91
C VAL A 50 1.13 -6.61 6.43
N CYS A 51 -0.11 -6.87 6.04
CA CYS A 51 -0.56 -6.70 4.65
C CYS A 51 -0.40 -5.24 4.19
N ALA A 52 -0.79 -4.27 5.02
CA ALA A 52 -0.68 -2.85 4.72
C ALA A 52 0.79 -2.41 4.58
N ILE A 53 1.67 -2.85 5.48
CA ILE A 53 3.12 -2.57 5.40
C ILE A 53 3.71 -3.16 4.11
N LEU A 54 3.45 -4.44 3.83
CA LEU A 54 3.96 -5.10 2.64
C LEU A 54 3.42 -4.46 1.36
N ALA A 55 2.15 -4.05 1.34
CA ALA A 55 1.57 -3.33 0.21
C ALA A 55 2.30 -2.01 -0.03
N VAL A 56 2.57 -1.22 1.01
CA VAL A 56 3.33 0.04 0.91
C VAL A 56 4.75 -0.21 0.41
N VAL A 57 5.43 -1.24 0.88
CA VAL A 57 6.79 -1.61 0.43
C VAL A 57 6.77 -1.98 -1.06
N ALA A 58 5.87 -2.87 -1.48
CA ALA A 58 5.73 -3.27 -2.87
C ALA A 58 5.33 -2.11 -3.78
N GLY A 59 4.38 -1.28 -3.35
CA GLY A 59 3.97 -0.06 -4.06
C GLY A 59 5.11 0.93 -4.20
N THR A 60 5.90 1.15 -3.13
CA THR A 60 7.07 2.05 -3.17
C THR A 60 8.11 1.52 -4.14
N TYR A 61 8.40 0.22 -4.12
CA TYR A 61 9.27 -0.40 -5.11
C TYR A 61 8.78 -0.17 -6.54
N LEU A 62 7.47 -0.33 -6.79
CA LEU A 62 6.86 -0.10 -8.09
C LEU A 62 6.95 1.35 -8.56
N THR A 63 6.97 2.35 -7.68
CA THR A 63 7.13 3.76 -8.09
C THR A 63 8.46 3.99 -8.83
N HIS A 64 9.53 3.33 -8.38
CA HIS A 64 10.84 3.40 -9.03
C HIS A 64 10.85 2.79 -10.43
N ARG A 65 9.90 1.89 -10.74
CA ARG A 65 9.71 1.30 -12.08
C ARG A 65 8.67 2.06 -12.92
N ALA A 66 7.68 2.67 -12.27
CA ALA A 66 6.68 3.47 -12.92
C ALA A 66 7.26 4.76 -13.52
N LEU A 67 8.21 5.40 -12.85
CA LEU A 67 8.85 6.63 -13.35
C LEU A 67 9.54 6.45 -14.71
N PRO A 68 10.43 5.44 -14.90
CA PRO A 68 10.96 5.10 -16.22
C PRO A 68 9.86 4.76 -17.25
N LEU A 69 8.81 4.05 -16.83
CA LEU A 69 7.69 3.65 -17.69
C LEU A 69 6.94 4.87 -18.25
N VAL A 70 6.64 5.87 -17.41
CA VAL A 70 6.01 7.14 -17.83
C VAL A 70 6.92 7.93 -18.78
N ARG A 71 8.23 7.89 -18.56
CA ARG A 71 9.23 8.55 -19.41
C ARG A 71 9.51 7.80 -20.72
N GLY A 72 8.96 6.60 -20.90
CA GLY A 72 9.20 5.77 -22.08
C GLY A 72 10.60 5.15 -22.12
N LEU A 73 11.25 5.03 -20.96
CA LEU A 73 12.52 4.32 -20.80
C LEU A 73 12.25 2.81 -20.69
N PRO A 74 13.21 1.95 -21.07
CA PRO A 74 13.02 0.52 -20.89
C PRO A 74 12.97 0.14 -19.41
N VAL A 75 12.09 -0.81 -19.12
CA VAL A 75 11.91 -1.42 -17.80
C VAL A 75 11.91 -2.93 -18.01
N ASP A 76 12.50 -3.68 -17.09
CA ASP A 76 12.33 -5.13 -17.05
C ASP A 76 10.86 -5.45 -16.80
N GLN A 77 10.21 -5.89 -17.88
CA GLN A 77 8.77 -6.07 -17.94
C GLN A 77 8.31 -7.33 -17.22
N THR A 78 9.09 -8.41 -17.29
CA THR A 78 8.79 -9.65 -16.56
C THR A 78 8.77 -9.36 -15.07
N SER A 79 9.78 -8.65 -14.58
CA SER A 79 9.83 -8.29 -13.16
C SER A 79 8.76 -7.24 -12.81
N LEU A 80 8.43 -6.30 -13.70
CA LEU A 80 7.30 -5.38 -13.50
C LEU A 80 5.98 -6.14 -13.33
N ARG A 81 5.71 -7.18 -14.14
CA ARG A 81 4.51 -8.02 -14.03
C ARG A 81 4.38 -8.64 -12.64
N TYR A 82 5.44 -9.30 -12.18
CA TYR A 82 5.42 -10.00 -10.91
C TYR A 82 5.27 -9.05 -9.73
N TRP A 83 5.97 -7.92 -9.74
CA TRP A 83 5.83 -6.93 -8.67
C TRP A 83 4.46 -6.27 -8.65
N LEU A 84 3.85 -6.02 -9.82
CA LEU A 84 2.52 -5.43 -9.94
C LEU A 84 1.42 -6.42 -9.50
N LEU A 85 1.54 -7.70 -9.88
CA LEU A 85 0.68 -8.76 -9.39
C LEU A 85 0.79 -8.92 -7.87
N THR A 86 2.02 -8.98 -7.34
CA THR A 86 2.27 -9.04 -5.90
C THR A 86 1.64 -7.86 -5.17
N ALA A 87 1.83 -6.62 -5.67
CA ALA A 87 1.19 -5.45 -5.08
C ALA A 87 -0.34 -5.54 -5.14
N THR A 88 -0.91 -6.03 -6.23
CA THR A 88 -2.36 -6.22 -6.36
C THR A 88 -2.89 -7.21 -5.31
N LEU A 89 -2.23 -8.35 -5.16
CA LEU A 89 -2.61 -9.37 -4.17
C LEU A 89 -2.45 -8.85 -2.73
N LEU A 90 -1.39 -8.09 -2.44
CA LEU A 90 -1.19 -7.46 -1.13
C LEU A 90 -2.24 -6.38 -0.83
N ASN A 91 -2.63 -5.58 -1.82
CA ASN A 91 -3.69 -4.60 -1.67
C ASN A 91 -5.07 -5.27 -1.47
N LEU A 92 -5.34 -6.38 -2.17
CA LEU A 92 -6.54 -7.19 -1.94
C LEU A 92 -6.55 -7.77 -0.52
N ALA A 93 -5.43 -8.37 -0.09
CA ALA A 93 -5.28 -8.89 1.27
C ALA A 93 -5.45 -7.77 2.32
N GLY A 94 -4.90 -6.58 2.06
CA GLY A 94 -5.08 -5.38 2.87
C GLY A 94 -6.54 -4.95 2.97
N ALA A 95 -7.29 -4.95 1.86
CA ALA A 95 -8.71 -4.61 1.84
C ALA A 95 -9.56 -5.64 2.60
N ILE A 96 -9.33 -6.94 2.36
CA ILE A 96 -10.04 -8.02 3.05
C ILE A 96 -9.77 -7.98 4.56
N SER A 97 -8.50 -7.91 4.95
CA SER A 97 -8.11 -7.84 6.37
C SER A 97 -8.52 -6.52 7.03
N GLY A 98 -8.59 -5.43 6.26
CA GLY A 98 -9.09 -4.13 6.70
C GLY A 98 -10.55 -4.19 7.12
N ASN A 99 -11.37 -4.98 6.42
CA ASN A 99 -12.76 -5.20 6.82
C ASN A 99 -12.87 -5.89 8.18
N TRP A 100 -11.91 -6.75 8.56
CA TRP A 100 -11.93 -7.40 9.87
C TRP A 100 -11.76 -6.42 11.02
N ILE A 101 -10.82 -5.48 10.91
CA ILE A 101 -10.64 -4.42 11.91
C ILE A 101 -11.78 -3.39 11.83
N TYR A 102 -12.35 -3.18 10.64
CA TYR A 102 -13.48 -2.28 10.44
C TYR A 102 -14.73 -2.76 11.18
N MET A 103 -15.01 -4.06 11.17
CA MET A 103 -16.12 -4.62 11.95
C MET A 103 -15.98 -4.34 13.45
N ARG A 104 -14.76 -4.41 14.01
CA ARG A 104 -14.51 -4.05 15.42
C ARG A 104 -14.67 -2.56 15.66
N TYR A 105 -14.17 -1.75 14.72
CA TYR A 105 -14.30 -0.30 14.74
C TYR A 105 -15.78 0.12 14.81
N ARG A 106 -16.65 -0.49 14.00
CA ARG A 106 -18.10 -0.22 13.90
C ARG A 106 -18.96 -0.94 14.95
N GLY A 107 -18.44 -1.94 15.64
CA GLY A 107 -19.17 -2.71 16.65
C GLY A 107 -19.61 -1.84 17.83
N GLN A 108 -20.63 -2.30 18.57
CA GLN A 108 -21.08 -1.63 19.80
C GLN A 108 -19.95 -1.50 20.81
N HIS A 109 -19.87 -0.36 21.49
CA HIS A 109 -18.75 -0.01 22.36
C HIS A 109 -17.40 -0.07 21.61
N GLY A 110 -17.46 0.28 20.33
CA GLY A 110 -16.35 0.32 19.39
C GLY A 110 -15.43 1.49 19.62
N PRO A 111 -14.20 1.45 19.06
CA PRO A 111 -13.37 2.64 18.91
C PRO A 111 -14.15 3.80 18.26
N ARG A 112 -15.06 3.51 17.33
CA ARG A 112 -15.93 4.53 16.73
C ARG A 112 -16.76 5.29 17.75
N ASP A 113 -17.43 4.58 18.67
CA ASP A 113 -18.33 5.21 19.65
C ASP A 113 -17.55 6.16 20.54
N TRP A 114 -16.35 5.76 20.95
CA TRP A 114 -15.45 6.63 21.73
C TRP A 114 -14.98 7.85 20.93
N ILE A 115 -14.56 7.68 19.67
CA ILE A 115 -14.12 8.80 18.82
C ILE A 115 -15.28 9.79 18.60
N LEU A 116 -16.50 9.31 18.35
CA LEU A 116 -17.66 10.18 18.21
C LEU A 116 -18.01 10.94 19.50
N GLN A 117 -17.77 10.34 20.66
CA GLN A 117 -18.00 10.99 21.95
C GLN A 117 -16.93 12.04 22.29
N GLN A 118 -15.67 11.79 21.95
CA GLN A 118 -14.54 12.62 22.38
C GLN A 118 -14.05 13.60 21.31
N VAL A 119 -14.03 13.16 20.05
CA VAL A 119 -13.44 13.90 18.92
C VAL A 119 -14.27 13.72 17.62
N PRO A 120 -15.56 14.13 17.60
CA PRO A 120 -16.47 13.88 16.48
C PRO A 120 -16.03 14.54 15.16
N ALA A 121 -15.44 15.73 15.21
CA ALA A 121 -14.91 16.40 14.01
C ALA A 121 -13.79 15.58 13.34
N PHE A 122 -12.96 14.92 14.16
CA PHE A 122 -11.91 14.03 13.66
C PHE A 122 -12.48 12.80 12.97
N HIS A 123 -13.56 12.21 13.50
CA HIS A 123 -14.28 11.12 12.83
C HIS A 123 -14.75 11.56 11.44
N ASN A 124 -15.52 12.64 11.37
CA ASN A 124 -16.19 13.04 10.13
C ASN A 124 -15.19 13.42 9.02
N VAL A 125 -14.01 13.92 9.36
CA VAL A 125 -13.00 14.29 8.37
C VAL A 125 -12.06 13.13 8.08
N LEU A 126 -11.38 12.57 9.08
CA LEU A 126 -10.30 11.61 8.83
C LEU A 126 -10.82 10.19 8.58
N MET A 127 -11.86 9.73 9.29
CA MET A 127 -12.34 8.36 9.14
C MET A 127 -13.06 8.17 7.81
N GLU A 128 -13.96 9.09 7.45
CA GLU A 128 -14.67 9.02 6.16
C GLU A 128 -13.68 9.08 5.00
N PHE A 129 -12.75 10.06 5.02
CA PHE A 129 -11.69 10.15 4.02
C PHE A 129 -10.84 8.88 3.93
N LYS A 130 -10.41 8.34 5.09
CA LYS A 130 -9.58 7.14 5.16
C LYS A 130 -10.31 5.91 4.62
N GLU A 131 -11.59 5.75 4.92
CA GLU A 131 -12.41 4.63 4.43
C GLU A 131 -12.47 4.61 2.89
N PHE A 132 -12.66 5.76 2.24
CA PHE A 132 -12.66 5.85 0.78
C PHE A 132 -11.26 5.67 0.19
N VAL A 133 -10.28 6.45 0.67
CA VAL A 133 -8.92 6.48 0.10
C VAL A 133 -8.22 5.13 0.18
N SER A 134 -8.43 4.38 1.27
CA SER A 134 -7.74 3.10 1.48
C SER A 134 -8.21 1.98 0.54
N LEU A 135 -9.36 2.16 -0.12
CA LEU A 135 -9.93 1.17 -1.04
C LEU A 135 -9.51 1.36 -2.50
N PHE A 136 -9.12 2.57 -2.91
CA PHE A 136 -8.68 2.87 -4.27
C PHE A 136 -7.42 2.12 -4.75
N PRO A 137 -6.42 1.81 -3.91
CA PRO A 137 -5.22 1.12 -4.37
C PRO A 137 -5.50 -0.23 -5.06
N PHE A 138 -6.44 -1.02 -4.54
CA PHE A 138 -6.75 -2.33 -5.10
C PHE A 138 -7.29 -2.27 -6.55
N PRO A 139 -8.39 -1.56 -6.87
CA PRO A 139 -8.91 -1.50 -8.24
C PRO A 139 -7.92 -0.84 -9.21
N LEU A 140 -7.11 0.13 -8.76
CA LEU A 140 -6.07 0.75 -9.59
C LEU A 140 -4.94 -0.23 -9.91
N MET A 141 -4.39 -0.93 -8.91
CA MET A 141 -3.36 -1.96 -9.12
C MET A 141 -3.89 -3.14 -9.94
N LEU A 142 -5.14 -3.56 -9.72
CA LEU A 142 -5.80 -4.59 -10.50
C LEU A 142 -5.92 -4.16 -11.97
N SER A 143 -6.36 -2.93 -12.23
CA SER A 143 -6.45 -2.37 -13.59
C SER A 143 -5.08 -2.33 -14.26
N ALA A 144 -4.06 -1.83 -13.57
CA ALA A 144 -2.69 -1.80 -14.09
C ALA A 144 -2.15 -3.22 -14.38
N THR A 145 -2.41 -4.18 -13.48
CA THR A 145 -2.06 -5.60 -13.66
C THR A 145 -2.77 -6.18 -14.87
N PHE A 146 -4.08 -6.02 -14.96
CA PHE A 146 -4.88 -6.51 -16.08
C PHE A 146 -4.35 -5.97 -17.40
N LEU A 147 -4.14 -4.65 -17.52
CA LEU A 147 -3.63 -4.03 -18.75
C LEU A 147 -2.28 -4.60 -19.16
N LEU A 148 -1.37 -4.79 -18.21
CA LEU A 148 -0.01 -5.26 -18.44
C LEU A 148 0.04 -6.77 -18.84
N TYR A 149 -0.91 -7.57 -18.36
CA TYR A 149 -1.05 -8.97 -18.74
C TYR A 149 -1.83 -9.13 -20.06
N TYR A 150 -2.94 -8.41 -20.22
CA TYR A 150 -3.83 -8.50 -21.38
C TYR A 150 -3.17 -7.96 -22.66
N TYR A 151 -2.64 -6.73 -22.62
CA TYR A 151 -2.01 -6.11 -23.80
C TYR A 151 -0.60 -6.61 -24.07
N GLY A 152 -0.09 -7.51 -23.23
CA GLY A 152 1.27 -7.99 -23.35
C GLY A 152 2.29 -6.93 -22.96
N LEU A 153 3.54 -7.22 -23.27
CA LEU A 153 4.68 -6.33 -23.06
C LEU A 153 4.39 -4.98 -23.74
N PRO A 154 4.59 -3.80 -23.11
CA PRO A 154 4.62 -2.55 -23.86
C PRO A 154 5.73 -2.62 -24.90
N ASN A 155 5.37 -3.00 -26.12
CA ASN A 155 6.19 -2.78 -27.30
C ASN A 155 6.46 -1.27 -27.39
N ALA A 156 7.58 -0.90 -28.00
CA ALA A 156 7.89 0.50 -28.32
C ALA A 156 6.75 1.24 -29.06
N LEU A 157 5.79 0.49 -29.60
CA LEU A 157 4.58 0.92 -30.31
C LEU A 157 3.41 1.39 -29.41
N ARG A 158 3.30 0.99 -28.13
CA ARG A 158 2.16 1.36 -27.24
C ARG A 158 2.58 2.17 -26.02
N ARG A 159 3.21 3.32 -26.28
CA ARG A 159 3.71 4.25 -25.25
C ARG A 159 2.59 4.86 -24.40
N ASP A 160 1.42 5.01 -24.98
CA ASP A 160 0.18 5.43 -24.32
C ASP A 160 -0.22 4.48 -23.18
N VAL A 161 -0.29 3.17 -23.46
CA VAL A 161 -0.63 2.14 -22.46
C VAL A 161 0.43 2.07 -21.38
N ALA A 162 1.71 2.13 -21.75
CA ALA A 162 2.81 2.15 -20.78
C ALA A 162 2.72 3.34 -19.82
N ARG A 163 2.49 4.54 -20.35
CA ARG A 163 2.29 5.76 -19.55
C ARG A 163 1.07 5.66 -18.66
N PHE A 164 -0.05 5.16 -19.19
CA PHE A 164 -1.27 4.97 -18.41
C PHE A 164 -1.04 4.02 -17.23
N VAL A 165 -0.39 2.87 -17.46
CA VAL A 165 0.00 1.93 -16.39
C VAL A 165 0.90 2.60 -15.37
N GLY A 166 1.92 3.34 -15.82
CA GLY A 166 2.85 4.05 -14.94
C GLY A 166 2.16 5.09 -14.07
N VAL A 167 1.30 5.92 -14.64
CA VAL A 167 0.49 6.90 -13.90
C VAL A 167 -0.45 6.20 -12.91
N THR A 168 -1.11 5.12 -13.34
CA THR A 168 -2.01 4.33 -12.48
C THR A 168 -1.28 3.78 -11.25
N ILE A 169 -0.06 3.27 -11.43
CA ILE A 169 0.79 2.81 -10.31
C ILE A 169 1.11 3.95 -9.36
N LEU A 170 1.51 5.13 -9.88
CA LEU A 170 1.86 6.29 -9.05
C LEU A 170 0.67 6.81 -8.25
N VAL A 171 -0.49 6.96 -8.91
CA VAL A 171 -1.75 7.40 -8.26
C VAL A 171 -2.18 6.38 -7.20
N SER A 172 -2.12 5.08 -7.52
CA SER A 172 -2.41 4.03 -6.56
C SER A 172 -1.48 4.07 -5.35
N TRP A 173 -0.18 4.32 -5.55
CA TRP A 173 0.77 4.45 -4.46
C TRP A 173 0.47 5.68 -3.58
N SER A 174 0.04 6.80 -4.16
CA SER A 174 -0.39 7.98 -3.39
C SER A 174 -1.56 7.67 -2.46
N PHE A 175 -2.61 7.00 -2.98
CA PHE A 175 -3.74 6.57 -2.14
C PHE A 175 -3.31 5.57 -1.07
N LEU A 176 -2.41 4.64 -1.40
CA LEU A 176 -1.88 3.65 -0.47
C LEU A 176 -1.10 4.31 0.68
N LEU A 177 -0.25 5.30 0.38
CA LEU A 177 0.52 6.03 1.38
C LEU A 177 -0.40 6.86 2.29
N LEU A 178 -1.40 7.54 1.72
CA LEU A 178 -2.37 8.32 2.49
C LEU A 178 -3.21 7.42 3.41
N GLY A 179 -3.72 6.30 2.89
CA GLY A 179 -4.46 5.32 3.68
C GLY A 179 -3.63 4.71 4.81
N PHE A 180 -2.36 4.38 4.54
CA PHE A 180 -1.44 3.88 5.54
C PHE A 180 -1.15 4.91 6.64
N ALA A 181 -0.85 6.15 6.28
CA ALA A 181 -0.58 7.23 7.23
C ALA A 181 -1.80 7.51 8.12
N ALA A 182 -2.99 7.60 7.53
CA ALA A 182 -4.24 7.76 8.28
C ALA A 182 -4.50 6.55 9.20
N GLY A 183 -4.22 5.33 8.73
CA GLY A 183 -4.30 4.10 9.54
C GLY A 183 -3.40 4.14 10.78
N LEU A 184 -2.15 4.61 10.65
CA LEU A 184 -1.23 4.75 11.78
C LEU A 184 -1.70 5.78 12.81
N ILE A 185 -2.26 6.91 12.36
CA ILE A 185 -2.84 7.93 13.26
C ILE A 185 -4.00 7.32 14.05
N LEU A 186 -4.88 6.58 13.39
CA LEU A 186 -6.04 5.95 14.00
C LEU A 186 -5.68 4.88 15.02
N ALA A 187 -4.64 4.07 14.74
CA ALA A 187 -4.16 3.06 15.68
C ALA A 187 -3.78 3.66 17.05
N LYS A 188 -3.33 4.93 17.10
CA LYS A 188 -2.96 5.61 18.35
C LYS A 188 -4.14 6.13 19.15
N LEU A 189 -5.33 6.24 18.56
CA LEU A 189 -6.46 6.96 19.18
C LEU A 189 -7.34 6.12 20.11
N ARG A 190 -7.17 4.78 20.14
CA ARG A 190 -7.66 3.80 21.15
C ARG A 190 -7.90 2.43 20.51
N PHE A 191 -6.83 1.82 19.96
CA PHE A 191 -6.78 0.40 19.59
C PHE A 191 -5.83 -0.36 20.53
N VAL A 192 -5.95 -0.10 21.84
CA VAL A 192 -5.33 -0.92 22.89
C VAL A 192 -6.23 -2.13 23.11
#